data_AF-A0A2H3II84-F1
#
_entry.id   AF-A0A2H3II84-F1
#
_cell.length_a   1.000
_cell.length_b   1.000
_cell.length_c   1.000
_cell.angle_alpha   90.00
_cell.angle_beta   90.00
_cell.angle_gamma   90.00
#
_symmetry.space_group_name_H-M   'P 1'
#
loop_
_entity.id
_entity.type
_entity.pdbx_description
1 polymer ?
#
loop_
_entity_poly.entity_id
_entity_poly.type
_entity_poly.pdbx_seq_one_letter_code
_entity_poly.pdbx_strand_id
1 'polypeptide(L)'
;MDVMPSAGTDEFMKLAPNVIIEHICRRVLRFGVRMYNPIFGRVNKEEWTTPRLSSDLIAIQEALYSSIIGLAVMPRPTDRSEILARLRKVISDGGIIVGAGAGIGLSAKSVEQGGSDLIIIYNSGRFRMAGRGSLAGLMPYSDANAVVVDMAKEILPIVKHTPVLAGVCGTDPFRDMPEFLSQLKELGFSGIQNFPTVGLIDGKFRQNLEETGMGYDKEVEMVRIAREMDIFTTPYVFNVDEAERMVRAGADVLVAHVGLTTSGTIGAETALSLDDAVKIVQDIRDAAVKVNPDIIVLCHGGPIAEPKDAEYVLNHTKGIHGFFGASSMERLPVEIAIKENAQAFKNLKIARK
;
A
#
# COMPACT_ATOMS: atom_id res chain seq x y z
N MET A 1 36.22 -50.24 43.37
CA MET A 1 35.16 -49.38 43.95
C MET A 1 35.36 -48.02 43.33
N ASP A 2 34.43 -47.67 42.45
CA ASP A 2 34.55 -46.60 41.46
C ASP A 2 34.55 -45.20 42.09
N VAL A 3 35.39 -44.33 41.54
CA VAL A 3 35.22 -42.88 41.55
C VAL A 3 35.43 -42.40 40.11
N MET A 4 34.42 -41.70 39.58
CA MET A 4 34.36 -41.13 38.24
C MET A 4 35.51 -40.13 37.95
N PRO A 5 35.85 -39.95 36.66
CA PRO A 5 36.25 -38.64 36.17
C PRO A 5 35.31 -38.09 35.08
N SER A 6 35.30 -36.76 35.04
CA SER A 6 34.58 -35.84 34.18
C SER A 6 34.71 -36.07 32.67
N ALA A 7 33.60 -35.97 31.94
CA ALA A 7 33.51 -35.56 30.54
C ALA A 7 32.46 -34.44 30.50
N GLY A 8 32.64 -33.29 29.85
CA GLY A 8 33.36 -33.00 28.62
C GLY A 8 32.35 -32.29 27.71
N THR A 9 32.52 -30.98 27.53
CA THR A 9 31.59 -29.98 26.96
C THR A 9 31.28 -30.12 25.45
N ASP A 10 31.41 -31.30 24.86
CA ASP A 10 31.43 -31.44 23.39
C ASP A 10 30.16 -32.00 22.72
N GLU A 11 29.09 -32.29 23.47
CA GLU A 11 27.85 -32.82 22.88
C GLU A 11 26.79 -31.76 22.54
N PHE A 12 26.95 -30.50 22.95
CA PHE A 12 25.95 -29.44 22.73
C PHE A 12 26.01 -28.77 21.34
N MET A 13 27.01 -29.09 20.51
CA MET A 13 27.25 -28.42 19.22
C MET A 13 26.67 -29.17 17.99
N LYS A 14 25.79 -30.16 18.17
CA LYS A 14 25.22 -30.95 17.05
C LYS A 14 23.69 -30.93 16.93
N LEU A 15 23.03 -29.87 17.39
CA LEU A 15 21.58 -29.68 17.16
C LEU A 15 21.34 -28.52 16.18
N ALA A 16 20.52 -28.79 15.15
CA ALA A 16 20.20 -27.86 14.08
C ALA A 16 19.62 -26.53 14.63
N PRO A 17 19.90 -25.37 13.99
CA PRO A 17 19.56 -24.03 14.49
C PRO A 17 18.10 -23.85 14.92
N ASN A 18 17.18 -24.57 14.28
CA ASN A 18 15.73 -24.43 14.51
C ASN A 18 15.26 -24.99 15.86
N VAL A 19 15.97 -25.97 16.45
CA VAL A 19 15.56 -26.60 17.72
C VAL A 19 15.94 -25.73 18.92
N ILE A 20 17.06 -24.99 18.83
CA ILE A 20 17.51 -24.07 19.87
C ILE A 20 16.57 -22.85 19.94
N ILE A 21 16.17 -22.32 18.78
CA ILE A 21 15.22 -21.21 18.68
C ILE A 21 13.85 -21.60 19.24
N GLU A 22 13.34 -22.80 18.94
CA GLU A 22 12.06 -23.27 19.46
C GLU A 22 12.09 -23.46 21.00
N HIS A 23 13.19 -23.99 21.55
CA HIS A 23 13.34 -24.20 22.98
C HIS A 23 13.48 -22.88 23.76
N ILE A 24 14.14 -21.88 23.17
CA ILE A 24 14.24 -20.52 23.73
C ILE A 24 12.88 -19.81 23.68
N CYS A 25 12.18 -19.85 22.54
CA CYS A 25 10.84 -19.27 22.38
C CYS A 25 9.82 -19.86 23.37
N ARG A 26 9.83 -21.18 23.59
CA ARG A 26 8.94 -21.85 24.57
C ARG A 26 9.27 -21.48 26.01
N ARG A 27 10.52 -21.16 26.35
CA ARG A 27 10.92 -20.68 27.69
C ARG A 27 10.58 -19.19 27.89
N VAL A 28 10.80 -18.35 26.88
CA VAL A 28 10.48 -16.90 26.93
C VAL A 28 8.97 -16.67 27.00
N LEU A 29 8.15 -17.43 26.27
CA LEU A 29 6.69 -17.37 26.36
C LEU A 29 6.17 -17.81 27.75
N ARG A 30 6.80 -18.79 28.40
CA ARG A 30 6.43 -19.19 29.77
C ARG A 30 6.81 -18.16 30.83
N PHE A 31 7.86 -17.36 30.59
CA PHE A 31 8.27 -16.29 31.51
C PHE A 31 7.49 -14.97 31.27
N GLY A 32 7.24 -14.59 30.03
CA GLY A 32 6.54 -13.35 29.67
C GLY A 32 5.06 -13.32 30.06
N VAL A 33 4.38 -14.48 30.08
CA VAL A 33 2.94 -14.58 30.43
C VAL A 33 2.69 -14.32 31.93
N ARG A 34 3.72 -14.32 32.78
CA ARG A 34 3.57 -14.06 34.22
C ARG A 34 3.65 -12.57 34.61
N MET A 35 3.91 -11.68 33.65
CA MET A 35 4.23 -10.27 33.91
C MET A 35 3.13 -9.26 33.51
N TYR A 36 1.94 -9.71 33.16
CA TYR A 36 0.80 -8.81 32.94
C TYR A 36 -0.39 -9.21 33.81
N ASN A 37 -0.43 -8.65 35.02
CA ASN A 37 -1.66 -8.49 35.79
C ASN A 37 -1.56 -7.17 36.59
N PRO A 38 -2.47 -6.20 36.42
CA PRO A 38 -2.40 -4.92 37.09
C PRO A 38 -3.20 -4.98 38.39
N ILE A 39 -2.60 -4.83 39.57
CA ILE A 39 -3.26 -4.43 40.84
C ILE A 39 -2.18 -4.14 41.91
N PHE A 40 -2.21 -2.91 42.42
CA PHE A 40 -1.70 -2.39 43.70
C PHE A 40 -0.41 -2.94 44.34
N GLY A 41 0.51 -2.03 44.68
CA GLY A 41 1.34 -2.15 45.88
C GLY A 41 2.76 -1.61 45.70
N ARG A 42 3.13 -0.62 46.52
CA ARG A 42 4.51 -0.15 46.70
C ARG A 42 5.45 -1.34 46.91
N VAL A 43 6.55 -1.40 46.15
CA VAL A 43 7.69 -2.26 46.49
C VAL A 43 8.93 -1.37 46.58
N ASN A 44 9.60 -1.48 47.73
CA ASN A 44 10.80 -0.75 48.11
C ASN A 44 11.98 -1.04 47.17
N LYS A 45 12.89 -0.06 47.09
CA LYS A 45 14.00 0.02 46.14
C LYS A 45 15.24 -0.79 46.56
N GLU A 46 15.11 -1.80 47.39
CA GLU A 46 16.25 -2.56 47.92
C GLU A 46 16.01 -4.06 47.69
N GLU A 47 17.09 -4.74 47.28
CA GLU A 47 17.20 -6.18 46.95
C GLU A 47 16.84 -6.60 45.52
N TRP A 48 17.73 -6.27 44.58
CA TRP A 48 18.03 -7.15 43.44
C TRP A 48 19.56 -7.29 43.30
N THR A 49 20.12 -8.30 43.98
CA THR A 49 21.46 -8.80 43.66
C THR A 49 21.36 -9.68 42.40
N THR A 50 21.93 -9.18 41.30
CA THR A 50 21.91 -9.83 40.00
C THR A 50 22.77 -11.12 39.97
N PRO A 51 22.28 -12.24 39.42
CA PRO A 51 23.16 -13.22 38.82
C PRO A 51 23.68 -12.61 37.51
N ARG A 52 25.01 -12.59 37.30
CA ARG A 52 25.62 -12.19 36.02
C ARG A 52 25.08 -13.10 34.92
N LEU A 53 24.12 -12.61 34.13
CA LEU A 53 23.81 -13.18 32.83
C LEU A 53 25.08 -13.09 31.97
N SER A 54 25.46 -14.19 31.32
CA SER A 54 26.59 -14.17 30.38
C SER A 54 26.30 -13.16 29.26
N SER A 55 27.35 -12.59 28.68
CA SER A 55 27.27 -11.64 27.55
C SER A 55 26.34 -12.13 26.43
N ASP A 56 26.29 -13.44 26.22
CA ASP A 56 25.49 -14.07 25.18
C ASP A 56 23.98 -14.02 25.47
N LEU A 57 23.59 -14.11 26.75
CA LEU A 57 22.18 -13.97 27.16
C LEU A 57 21.71 -12.51 27.09
N ILE A 58 22.60 -11.55 27.34
CA ILE A 58 22.32 -10.12 27.13
C ILE A 58 22.16 -9.84 25.64
N ALA A 59 23.03 -10.38 24.79
CA ALA A 59 22.92 -10.23 23.34
C ALA A 59 21.64 -10.88 22.77
N ILE A 60 21.25 -12.04 23.28
CA ILE A 60 19.97 -12.70 22.90
C ILE A 60 18.78 -11.89 23.41
N GLN A 61 18.84 -11.35 24.64
CA GLN A 61 17.78 -10.52 25.19
C GLN A 61 17.67 -9.21 24.40
N GLU A 62 18.77 -8.54 24.04
CA GLU A 62 18.79 -7.35 23.20
C GLU A 62 18.34 -7.64 21.77
N ALA A 63 18.72 -8.78 21.18
CA ALA A 63 18.23 -9.20 19.87
C ALA A 63 16.73 -9.52 19.91
N LEU A 64 16.23 -10.16 20.97
CA LEU A 64 14.80 -10.40 21.18
C LEU A 64 14.06 -9.10 21.49
N TYR A 65 14.63 -8.19 22.29
CA TYR A 65 14.05 -6.87 22.56
C TYR A 65 14.02 -6.04 21.27
N SER A 66 15.06 -6.08 20.45
CA SER A 66 15.11 -5.42 19.14
C SER A 66 14.21 -6.09 18.10
N SER A 67 13.95 -7.39 18.20
CA SER A 67 12.97 -8.10 17.34
C SER A 67 11.53 -7.87 17.80
N ILE A 68 11.29 -7.77 19.10
CA ILE A 68 9.97 -7.49 19.72
C ILE A 68 9.62 -5.99 19.64
N ILE A 69 10.61 -5.10 19.71
CA ILE A 69 10.48 -3.66 19.39
C ILE A 69 10.60 -3.42 17.88
N GLY A 70 11.22 -4.31 17.11
CA GLY A 70 11.11 -4.32 15.64
C GLY A 70 9.70 -4.71 15.17
N LEU A 71 8.96 -5.42 16.02
CA LEU A 71 7.50 -5.58 15.97
C LEU A 71 6.74 -4.39 16.57
N ALA A 72 7.42 -3.36 17.11
CA ALA A 72 6.77 -2.09 17.38
C ALA A 72 6.40 -1.49 16.04
N VAL A 73 5.11 -1.22 15.89
CA VAL A 73 4.48 -0.59 14.73
C VAL A 73 5.36 0.59 14.29
N MET A 74 6.16 0.39 13.25
CA MET A 74 6.97 1.47 12.69
C MET A 74 6.00 2.58 12.27
N PRO A 75 6.28 3.84 12.62
CA PRO A 75 5.39 4.92 12.24
C PRO A 75 5.24 4.95 10.72
N ARG A 76 4.07 5.39 10.25
CA ARG A 76 3.76 5.56 8.84
C ARG A 76 4.89 6.34 8.16
N PRO A 77 5.60 5.75 7.19
CA PRO A 77 6.74 6.39 6.58
C PRO A 77 6.26 7.55 5.70
N THR A 78 6.89 8.70 5.85
CA THR A 78 6.66 9.88 4.99
C THR A 78 7.91 10.26 4.19
N ASP A 79 9.04 9.59 4.44
CA ASP A 79 10.29 9.78 3.71
C ASP A 79 10.29 8.94 2.42
N ARG A 80 10.59 9.58 1.28
CA ARG A 80 10.59 8.91 -0.02
C ARG A 80 11.59 7.75 -0.08
N SER A 81 12.79 7.93 0.48
CA SER A 81 13.86 6.93 0.42
C SER A 81 13.52 5.70 1.25
N GLU A 82 12.88 5.89 2.41
CA GLU A 82 12.38 4.81 3.25
C GLU A 82 11.29 4.00 2.53
N ILE A 83 10.32 4.68 1.89
CA ILE A 83 9.25 4.03 1.14
C ILE A 83 9.85 3.18 0.01
N LEU A 84 10.74 3.75 -0.80
CA LEU A 84 11.43 3.04 -1.88
C LEU A 84 12.23 1.83 -1.37
N ALA A 85 12.93 1.95 -0.24
CA ALA A 85 13.67 0.86 0.36
C ALA A 85 12.74 -0.30 0.77
N ARG A 86 11.58 0.02 1.37
CA ARG A 86 10.55 -0.98 1.73
C ARG A 86 10.00 -1.68 0.48
N LEU A 87 9.63 -0.93 -0.55
CA LEU A 87 9.11 -1.50 -1.81
C LEU A 87 10.14 -2.39 -2.51
N ARG A 88 11.40 -1.95 -2.59
CA ARG A 88 12.49 -2.77 -3.15
C ARG A 88 12.76 -4.01 -2.33
N LYS A 89 12.60 -3.94 -1.01
CA LYS A 89 12.71 -5.11 -0.14
C LYS A 89 11.62 -6.15 -0.46
N VAL A 90 10.37 -5.72 -0.65
CA VAL A 90 9.28 -6.62 -1.07
C VAL A 90 9.64 -7.35 -2.36
N ILE A 91 10.14 -6.62 -3.36
CA ILE A 91 10.59 -7.21 -4.63
C ILE A 91 11.75 -8.20 -4.41
N SER A 92 12.76 -7.82 -3.63
CA SER A 92 13.94 -8.68 -3.40
C SER A 92 13.63 -9.95 -2.61
N ASP A 93 12.60 -9.90 -1.76
CA ASP A 93 12.11 -11.05 -1.01
C ASP A 93 11.20 -11.97 -1.86
N GLY A 94 10.97 -11.63 -3.14
CA GLY A 94 10.11 -12.39 -4.06
C GLY A 94 8.62 -12.09 -3.90
N GLY A 95 8.26 -11.06 -3.15
CA GLY A 95 6.89 -10.57 -3.03
C GLY A 95 6.49 -9.66 -4.19
N ILE A 96 5.20 -9.34 -4.24
CA ILE A 96 4.65 -8.33 -5.15
C ILE A 96 4.22 -7.10 -4.36
N ILE A 97 4.35 -5.93 -4.97
CA ILE A 97 3.87 -4.68 -4.40
C ILE A 97 2.35 -4.57 -4.62
N VAL A 98 1.60 -4.32 -3.55
CA VAL A 98 0.15 -4.10 -3.60
C VAL A 98 -0.18 -2.69 -3.16
N GLY A 99 -0.59 -1.86 -4.13
CA GLY A 99 -1.21 -0.57 -3.86
C GLY A 99 -2.72 -0.68 -3.71
N ALA A 100 -3.31 0.06 -2.77
CA ALA A 100 -4.73 0.00 -2.43
C ALA A 100 -5.40 1.39 -2.42
N GLY A 101 -6.48 1.56 -3.17
CA GLY A 101 -7.38 2.70 -3.04
C GLY A 101 -8.31 2.56 -1.83
N ALA A 102 -8.41 3.61 -1.02
CA ALA A 102 -9.33 3.67 0.11
C ALA A 102 -10.19 4.95 0.08
N GLY A 103 -11.51 4.77 -0.02
CA GLY A 103 -12.50 5.84 -0.05
C GLY A 103 -13.00 6.30 1.32
N ILE A 104 -12.81 5.47 2.36
CA ILE A 104 -13.22 5.74 3.74
C ILE A 104 -12.20 5.14 4.74
N GLY A 105 -12.25 5.61 5.99
CA GLY A 105 -11.35 5.14 7.05
C GLY A 105 -11.42 3.62 7.34
N LEU A 106 -12.60 3.01 7.24
CA LEU A 106 -12.75 1.55 7.41
C LEU A 106 -12.00 0.77 6.32
N SER A 107 -12.09 1.22 5.06
CA SER A 107 -11.32 0.63 3.96
C SER A 107 -9.83 0.75 4.25
N ALA A 108 -9.34 1.95 4.56
CA ALA A 108 -7.93 2.22 4.83
C ALA A 108 -7.35 1.34 5.95
N LYS A 109 -8.11 1.18 7.06
CA LYS A 109 -7.74 0.28 8.15
C LYS A 109 -7.65 -1.17 7.71
N SER A 110 -8.63 -1.62 6.93
CA SER A 110 -8.73 -3.03 6.52
C SER A 110 -7.66 -3.39 5.51
N VAL A 111 -7.32 -2.49 4.58
CA VAL A 111 -6.24 -2.72 3.61
C VAL A 111 -4.85 -2.68 4.27
N GLU A 112 -4.61 -1.82 5.26
CA GLU A 112 -3.38 -1.88 6.06
C GLU A 112 -3.26 -3.22 6.80
N GLN A 113 -4.34 -3.69 7.42
CA GLN A 113 -4.37 -5.00 8.09
C GLN A 113 -4.22 -6.18 7.11
N GLY A 114 -4.60 -5.98 5.85
CA GLY A 114 -4.41 -6.93 4.75
C GLY A 114 -2.98 -6.98 4.21
N GLY A 115 -2.09 -6.07 4.65
CA GLY A 115 -0.69 -6.04 4.26
C GLY A 115 -0.41 -5.25 2.97
N SER A 116 -1.28 -4.32 2.57
CA SER A 116 -0.99 -3.44 1.43
C SER A 116 0.25 -2.57 1.69
N ASP A 117 1.10 -2.46 0.67
CA ASP A 117 2.35 -1.69 0.73
C ASP A 117 2.13 -0.18 0.60
N LEU A 118 1.06 0.21 -0.10
CA LEU A 118 0.70 1.59 -0.37
C LEU A 118 -0.81 1.78 -0.26
N ILE A 119 -1.23 2.93 0.27
CA ILE A 119 -2.63 3.36 0.25
C ILE A 119 -2.72 4.67 -0.53
N ILE A 120 -3.69 4.81 -1.43
CA ILE A 120 -4.06 6.07 -2.07
C ILE A 120 -5.47 6.45 -1.68
N ILE A 121 -5.71 7.75 -1.50
CA ILE A 121 -7.05 8.29 -1.24
C ILE A 121 -7.34 9.42 -2.22
N TYR A 122 -8.57 9.45 -2.74
CA TYR A 122 -9.04 10.48 -3.69
C TYR A 122 -10.56 10.47 -3.78
N ASN A 123 -11.12 11.49 -4.43
CA ASN A 123 -12.56 11.69 -4.58
C ASN A 123 -13.32 10.48 -5.16
N SER A 124 -12.81 9.81 -6.19
CA SER A 124 -13.43 8.59 -6.73
C SER A 124 -13.52 7.45 -5.73
N GLY A 125 -12.60 7.34 -4.76
CA GLY A 125 -12.74 6.38 -3.65
C GLY A 125 -13.97 6.69 -2.81
N ARG A 126 -14.12 7.95 -2.38
CA ARG A 126 -15.29 8.43 -1.63
C ARG A 126 -16.59 8.23 -2.42
N PHE A 127 -16.59 8.52 -3.72
CA PHE A 127 -17.75 8.30 -4.59
C PHE A 127 -18.11 6.83 -4.77
N ARG A 128 -17.12 5.93 -4.93
CA ARG A 128 -17.37 4.48 -4.96
C ARG A 128 -18.03 4.00 -3.67
N MET A 129 -17.51 4.44 -2.53
CA MET A 129 -18.07 4.07 -1.23
C MET A 129 -19.43 4.72 -0.95
N ALA A 130 -19.82 5.75 -1.73
CA ALA A 130 -21.17 6.29 -1.79
C ALA A 130 -22.07 5.59 -2.83
N GLY A 131 -21.63 4.50 -3.44
CA GLY A 131 -22.37 3.74 -4.45
C GLY A 131 -22.47 4.46 -5.80
N ARG A 132 -21.40 5.14 -6.24
CA ARG A 132 -21.31 5.79 -7.56
C ARG A 132 -20.13 5.24 -8.37
N GLY A 133 -20.21 5.34 -9.70
CA GLY A 133 -19.18 4.85 -10.61
C GLY A 133 -17.85 5.60 -10.46
N SER A 134 -16.73 4.96 -10.78
CA SER A 134 -15.38 5.53 -10.63
C SER A 134 -15.14 6.81 -11.43
N LEU A 135 -15.84 6.98 -12.56
CA LEU A 135 -15.74 8.20 -13.38
C LEU A 135 -16.42 9.42 -12.75
N ALA A 136 -17.23 9.26 -11.70
CA ALA A 136 -17.82 10.38 -11.00
C ALA A 136 -16.76 11.36 -10.47
N GLY A 137 -15.54 10.88 -10.17
CA GLY A 137 -14.44 11.75 -9.73
C GLY A 137 -13.84 12.62 -10.84
N LEU A 138 -14.14 12.35 -12.11
CA LEU A 138 -13.70 13.18 -13.25
C LEU A 138 -14.77 14.21 -13.66
N MET A 139 -15.98 14.11 -13.09
CA MET A 139 -17.11 14.99 -13.41
C MET A 139 -17.16 16.18 -12.45
N PRO A 140 -17.84 17.30 -12.81
CA PRO A 140 -17.90 18.52 -12.01
C PRO A 140 -18.85 18.39 -10.82
N TYR A 141 -18.72 17.32 -10.03
CA TYR A 141 -19.52 17.05 -8.83
C TYR A 141 -18.82 17.54 -7.56
N SER A 142 -17.51 17.79 -7.60
CA SER A 142 -16.72 18.29 -6.47
C SER A 142 -15.36 18.83 -6.92
N ASP A 143 -14.75 19.70 -6.13
CA ASP A 143 -13.31 19.97 -6.17
C ASP A 143 -12.55 18.72 -5.64
N ALA A 144 -11.82 18.03 -6.52
CA ALA A 144 -11.08 16.82 -6.17
C ALA A 144 -9.96 17.07 -5.14
N ASN A 145 -9.25 18.20 -5.27
CA ASN A 145 -8.14 18.58 -4.40
C ASN A 145 -8.64 18.98 -3.00
N ALA A 146 -9.80 19.64 -2.91
CA ALA A 146 -10.44 19.89 -1.61
C ALA A 146 -10.95 18.59 -0.95
N VAL A 147 -11.51 17.67 -1.74
CA VAL A 147 -12.01 16.38 -1.23
C VAL A 147 -10.88 15.54 -0.64
N VAL A 148 -9.72 15.45 -1.29
CA VAL A 148 -8.60 14.66 -0.75
C VAL A 148 -8.05 15.22 0.57
N VAL A 149 -8.01 16.55 0.73
CA VAL A 149 -7.66 17.22 1.99
C VAL A 149 -8.67 16.93 3.08
N ASP A 150 -9.97 16.92 2.76
CA ASP A 150 -11.02 16.59 3.72
C ASP A 150 -10.94 15.11 4.17
N MET A 151 -10.73 14.19 3.22
CA MET A 151 -10.55 12.76 3.48
C MET A 151 -9.34 12.46 4.39
N ALA A 152 -8.31 13.30 4.38
CA ALA A 152 -7.11 13.13 5.20
C ALA A 152 -7.45 12.98 6.70
N LYS A 153 -8.45 13.72 7.20
CA LYS A 153 -8.88 13.69 8.60
C LYS A 153 -9.49 12.34 9.00
N GLU A 154 -10.12 11.65 8.05
CA GLU A 154 -10.76 10.36 8.28
C GLU A 154 -9.73 9.21 8.24
N ILE A 155 -8.67 9.34 7.45
CA ILE A 155 -7.80 8.22 7.07
C ILE A 155 -6.42 8.28 7.73
N LEU A 156 -5.73 9.43 7.68
CA LEU A 156 -4.36 9.55 8.21
C LEU A 156 -4.24 9.18 9.69
N PRO A 157 -5.21 9.50 10.58
CA PRO A 157 -5.14 9.08 11.98
C PRO A 157 -5.32 7.57 12.20
N ILE A 158 -5.95 6.87 11.25
CA ILE A 158 -6.31 5.46 11.38
C ILE A 158 -5.17 4.56 10.89
N VAL A 159 -4.54 4.91 9.77
CA VAL A 159 -3.41 4.18 9.17
C VAL A 159 -2.14 4.42 9.98
N LYS A 160 -1.49 3.34 10.43
CA LYS A 160 -0.39 3.41 11.41
C LYS A 160 1.00 3.25 10.82
N HIS A 161 1.17 2.44 9.79
CA HIS A 161 2.48 2.00 9.29
C HIS A 161 2.57 1.88 7.77
N THR A 162 1.44 1.93 7.04
CA THR A 162 1.43 1.94 5.57
C THR A 162 1.47 3.39 5.02
N PRO A 163 2.38 3.71 4.08
CA PRO A 163 2.40 5.01 3.41
C PRO A 163 1.04 5.37 2.79
N VAL A 164 0.58 6.61 2.98
CA VAL A 164 -0.69 7.10 2.43
C VAL A 164 -0.41 8.23 1.44
N LEU A 165 -0.87 8.03 0.22
CA LEU A 165 -0.72 8.90 -0.93
C LEU A 165 -1.99 9.76 -1.10
N ALA A 166 -1.85 10.97 -1.63
CA ALA A 166 -2.96 11.80 -2.07
C ALA A 166 -3.16 11.72 -3.59
N GLY A 167 -4.39 11.52 -4.06
CA GLY A 167 -4.72 11.76 -5.46
C GLY A 167 -4.86 13.25 -5.71
N VAL A 168 -4.05 13.77 -6.62
CA VAL A 168 -3.96 15.19 -6.96
C VAL A 168 -4.49 15.42 -8.38
N CYS A 169 -5.43 16.35 -8.52
CA CYS A 169 -5.85 16.87 -9.80
C CYS A 169 -4.78 17.86 -10.31
N GLY A 170 -3.83 17.37 -11.11
CA GLY A 170 -2.71 18.19 -11.61
C GLY A 170 -3.13 19.28 -12.59
N THR A 171 -4.31 19.16 -13.20
CA THR A 171 -4.87 20.13 -14.16
C THR A 171 -5.77 21.18 -13.50
N ASP A 172 -5.87 21.22 -12.18
CA ASP A 172 -6.74 22.16 -11.46
C ASP A 172 -6.29 23.61 -11.70
N PRO A 173 -7.09 24.44 -12.39
CA PRO A 173 -6.69 25.79 -12.79
C PRO A 173 -6.70 26.80 -11.63
N PHE A 174 -7.18 26.40 -10.44
CA PHE A 174 -7.31 27.29 -9.28
C PHE A 174 -6.31 26.98 -8.16
N ARG A 175 -5.35 26.07 -8.40
CA ARG A 175 -4.34 25.66 -7.42
C ARG A 175 -2.94 25.98 -7.91
N ASP A 176 -2.16 26.59 -7.04
CA ASP A 176 -0.70 26.59 -7.17
C ASP A 176 -0.17 25.23 -6.70
N MET A 177 0.42 24.46 -7.62
CA MET A 177 0.86 23.09 -7.33
C MET A 177 1.96 23.03 -6.24
N PRO A 178 3.01 23.88 -6.27
CA PRO A 178 4.00 23.91 -5.19
C PRO A 178 3.38 24.14 -3.79
N GLU A 179 2.50 25.14 -3.64
CA GLU A 179 1.82 25.41 -2.37
C GLU A 179 0.93 24.24 -1.94
N PHE A 180 0.15 23.68 -2.88
CA PHE A 180 -0.74 22.57 -2.58
C PHE A 180 0.01 21.29 -2.19
N LEU A 181 1.10 20.96 -2.88
CA LEU A 181 1.96 19.82 -2.52
C LEU A 181 2.62 20.02 -1.15
N SER A 182 3.01 21.26 -0.80
CA SER A 182 3.51 21.58 0.54
C SER A 182 2.45 21.32 1.61
N GLN A 183 1.21 21.77 1.38
CA GLN A 183 0.09 21.50 2.27
C GLN A 183 -0.14 19.99 2.47
N LEU A 184 -0.11 19.19 1.40
CA LEU A 184 -0.28 17.74 1.51
C LEU A 184 0.84 17.09 2.33
N LYS A 185 2.09 17.54 2.16
CA LYS A 185 3.23 17.09 2.96
C LYS A 185 3.06 17.45 4.44
N GLU A 186 2.60 18.66 4.75
CA GLU A 186 2.32 19.11 6.13
C GLU A 186 1.19 18.35 6.81
N LEU A 187 0.13 17.99 6.07
CA LEU A 187 -0.92 17.09 6.54
C LEU A 187 -0.39 15.69 6.85
N GLY A 188 0.78 15.35 6.31
CA GLY A 188 1.48 14.10 6.55
C GLY A 188 1.22 13.06 5.47
N PHE A 189 0.81 13.42 4.25
CA PHE A 189 0.83 12.47 3.14
C PHE A 189 2.26 12.05 2.81
N SER A 190 2.42 10.77 2.48
CA SER A 190 3.70 10.16 2.14
C SER A 190 4.09 10.40 0.68
N GLY A 191 3.11 10.68 -0.19
CA GLY A 191 3.30 10.85 -1.62
C GLY A 191 2.04 11.22 -2.37
N ILE A 192 2.11 11.19 -3.70
CA ILE A 192 1.02 11.59 -4.59
C ILE A 192 0.82 10.66 -5.79
N GLN A 193 -0.37 10.73 -6.39
CA GLN A 193 -0.73 10.15 -7.67
C GLN A 193 -1.56 11.16 -8.47
N ASN A 194 -1.39 11.23 -9.79
CA ASN A 194 -2.23 12.04 -10.68
C ASN A 194 -3.63 11.43 -10.79
N PHE A 195 -4.53 11.84 -9.92
CA PHE A 195 -5.93 11.47 -9.98
C PHE A 195 -6.81 12.56 -9.36
N PRO A 196 -7.88 13.02 -10.04
CA PRO A 196 -8.35 12.65 -11.38
C PRO A 196 -7.32 12.92 -12.47
N THR A 197 -7.36 12.12 -13.54
CA THR A 197 -6.41 12.22 -14.67
C THR A 197 -7.14 12.33 -15.99
N VAL A 198 -6.67 13.20 -16.87
CA VAL A 198 -7.15 13.31 -18.26
C VAL A 198 -6.72 12.13 -19.11
N GLY A 199 -5.79 11.29 -18.63
CA GLY A 199 -5.41 10.03 -19.26
C GLY A 199 -6.57 9.04 -19.44
N LEU A 200 -7.62 9.17 -18.62
CA LEU A 200 -8.87 8.39 -18.75
C LEU A 200 -9.89 8.99 -19.74
N ILE A 201 -9.60 10.17 -20.29
CA ILE A 201 -10.46 10.87 -21.24
C ILE A 201 -9.87 10.71 -22.64
N ASP A 202 -10.71 10.42 -23.63
CA ASP A 202 -10.31 10.18 -25.01
C ASP A 202 -11.09 11.04 -26.03
N GLY A 203 -10.83 10.76 -27.31
CA GLY A 203 -11.52 11.38 -28.45
C GLY A 203 -11.36 12.90 -28.53
N LYS A 204 -12.35 13.54 -29.17
CA LYS A 204 -12.35 15.00 -29.35
C LYS A 204 -12.40 15.76 -28.02
N PHE A 205 -13.00 15.16 -26.99
CA PHE A 205 -13.05 15.81 -25.68
C PHE A 205 -11.66 15.91 -25.06
N ARG A 206 -10.87 14.82 -25.07
CA ARG A 206 -9.46 14.86 -24.66
C ARG A 206 -8.65 15.88 -25.45
N GLN A 207 -8.79 15.88 -26.77
CA GLN A 207 -8.08 16.83 -27.62
C GLN A 207 -8.37 18.28 -27.20
N ASN A 208 -9.64 18.63 -26.98
CA ASN A 208 -10.01 19.97 -26.55
C ASN A 208 -9.42 20.32 -25.16
N LEU A 209 -9.32 19.36 -24.23
CA LEU A 209 -8.71 19.59 -22.92
C LEU A 209 -7.21 19.92 -23.04
N GLU A 210 -6.48 19.15 -23.86
CA GLU A 210 -5.07 19.40 -24.17
C GLU A 210 -4.88 20.79 -24.80
N GLU A 211 -5.69 21.14 -25.80
CA GLU A 211 -5.62 22.43 -26.51
C GLU A 211 -6.00 23.63 -25.64
N THR A 212 -6.70 23.42 -24.52
CA THR A 212 -7.18 24.49 -23.62
C THR A 212 -6.47 24.52 -22.27
N GLY A 213 -5.30 23.87 -22.15
CA GLY A 213 -4.43 23.98 -20.99
C GLY A 213 -4.75 23.05 -19.82
N MET A 214 -5.61 22.05 -20.04
CA MET A 214 -5.93 20.96 -19.10
C MET A 214 -5.31 19.64 -19.59
N GLY A 215 -4.11 19.73 -20.16
CA GLY A 215 -3.41 18.59 -20.74
C GLY A 215 -2.69 17.72 -19.72
N TYR A 216 -2.31 16.53 -20.15
CA TYR A 216 -1.52 15.60 -19.32
C TYR A 216 -0.12 16.14 -18.99
N ASP A 217 0.37 17.15 -19.74
CA ASP A 217 1.60 17.89 -19.41
C ASP A 217 1.55 18.51 -18.00
N LYS A 218 0.38 18.96 -17.54
CA LYS A 218 0.21 19.49 -16.18
C LYS A 218 0.36 18.41 -15.11
N GLU A 219 -0.09 17.20 -15.40
CA GLU A 219 0.09 16.05 -14.50
C GLU A 219 1.57 15.64 -14.42
N VAL A 220 2.28 15.63 -15.56
CA VAL A 220 3.73 15.37 -15.60
C VAL A 220 4.50 16.46 -14.84
N GLU A 221 4.13 17.72 -15.02
CA GLU A 221 4.74 18.85 -14.32
C GLU A 221 4.52 18.79 -12.80
N MET A 222 3.32 18.42 -12.37
CA MET A 222 3.00 18.20 -10.96
C MET A 222 3.85 17.08 -10.34
N VAL A 223 4.12 15.99 -11.08
CA VAL A 223 5.06 14.94 -10.65
C VAL A 223 6.50 15.47 -10.57
N ARG A 224 6.94 16.30 -11.53
CA ARG A 224 8.28 16.93 -11.50
C ARG A 224 8.45 17.80 -10.25
N ILE A 225 7.47 18.64 -9.94
CA ILE A 225 7.48 19.50 -8.74
C ILE A 225 7.51 18.63 -7.47
N ALA A 226 6.66 17.60 -7.39
CA ALA A 226 6.66 16.68 -6.25
C ALA A 226 8.03 16.01 -6.05
N ARG A 227 8.68 15.60 -7.14
CA ARG A 227 10.02 15.02 -7.10
C ARG A 227 11.08 15.99 -6.57
N GLU A 228 11.01 17.27 -6.95
CA GLU A 228 11.90 18.33 -6.46
C GLU A 228 11.69 18.61 -4.96
N MET A 229 10.46 18.43 -4.48
CA MET A 229 10.07 18.59 -3.07
C MET A 229 10.32 17.34 -2.20
N ASP A 230 10.98 16.34 -2.77
CA ASP A 230 11.25 15.06 -2.12
C ASP A 230 10.00 14.26 -1.72
N ILE A 231 8.90 14.43 -2.47
CA ILE A 231 7.63 13.72 -2.26
C ILE A 231 7.65 12.44 -3.10
N PHE A 232 7.18 11.32 -2.52
CA PHE A 232 7.07 10.05 -3.24
C PHE A 232 5.95 10.10 -4.31
N THR A 233 6.17 9.48 -5.46
CA THR A 233 5.28 9.63 -6.63
C THR A 233 4.90 8.29 -7.27
N THR A 234 3.61 8.10 -7.52
CA THR A 234 3.08 6.86 -8.11
C THR A 234 2.11 7.11 -9.29
N PRO A 235 2.50 7.88 -10.33
CA PRO A 235 1.56 8.28 -11.37
C PRO A 235 0.96 7.14 -12.20
N TYR A 236 -0.29 7.32 -12.62
CA TYR A 236 -0.91 6.58 -13.70
C TYR A 236 -0.38 7.03 -15.05
N VAL A 237 -0.06 6.05 -15.90
CA VAL A 237 0.35 6.21 -17.30
C VAL A 237 -0.47 5.28 -18.17
N PHE A 238 -0.87 5.73 -19.36
CA PHE A 238 -1.81 5.00 -20.23
C PHE A 238 -1.16 4.49 -21.52
N ASN A 239 0.02 5.00 -21.85
CA ASN A 239 0.77 4.64 -23.06
C ASN A 239 2.28 4.86 -22.88
N VAL A 240 3.04 4.50 -23.91
CA VAL A 240 4.52 4.60 -23.95
C VAL A 240 5.02 6.03 -23.78
N ASP A 241 4.42 7.02 -24.44
CA ASP A 241 4.85 8.43 -24.35
C ASP A 241 4.69 8.96 -22.92
N GLU A 242 3.53 8.74 -22.32
CA GLU A 242 3.24 9.16 -20.95
C GLU A 242 4.15 8.46 -19.95
N ALA A 243 4.48 7.18 -20.17
CA ALA A 243 5.44 6.45 -19.35
C ALA A 243 6.83 7.11 -19.39
N GLU A 244 7.38 7.36 -20.58
CA GLU A 244 8.69 8.00 -20.71
C GLU A 244 8.71 9.40 -20.08
N ARG A 245 7.64 10.19 -20.26
CA ARG A 245 7.51 11.53 -19.68
C ARG A 245 7.47 11.48 -18.15
N MET A 246 6.71 10.57 -17.56
CA MET A 246 6.65 10.40 -16.10
C MET A 246 7.97 9.91 -15.52
N VAL A 247 8.68 8.99 -16.18
CA VAL A 247 10.04 8.61 -15.75
C VAL A 247 10.98 9.80 -15.79
N ARG A 248 10.96 10.61 -16.86
CA ARG A 248 11.80 11.82 -16.97
C ARG A 248 11.45 12.89 -15.95
N ALA A 249 10.19 13.00 -15.55
CA ALA A 249 9.75 13.86 -14.45
C ALA A 249 10.23 13.36 -13.08
N GLY A 250 10.73 12.12 -13.01
CA GLY A 250 11.31 11.52 -11.82
C GLY A 250 10.31 10.72 -10.98
N ALA A 251 9.31 10.11 -11.62
CA ALA A 251 8.41 9.17 -10.97
C ALA A 251 9.17 8.05 -10.26
N ASP A 252 8.73 7.69 -9.06
CA ASP A 252 9.30 6.58 -8.27
C ASP A 252 8.67 5.23 -8.65
N VAL A 253 7.36 5.25 -8.91
CA VAL A 253 6.57 4.10 -9.36
C VAL A 253 5.68 4.53 -10.52
N LEU A 254 5.62 3.73 -11.59
CA LEU A 254 4.59 3.89 -12.61
C LEU A 254 3.46 2.89 -12.39
N VAL A 255 2.23 3.34 -12.56
CA VAL A 255 1.05 2.49 -12.58
C VAL A 255 0.50 2.46 -14.00
N ALA A 256 0.79 1.37 -14.72
CA ALA A 256 0.31 1.13 -16.08
C ALA A 256 -1.21 0.91 -16.04
N HIS A 257 -1.97 1.91 -16.48
CA HIS A 257 -3.42 1.95 -16.39
C HIS A 257 -4.07 1.56 -17.71
N VAL A 258 -4.74 0.41 -17.73
CA VAL A 258 -5.36 -0.16 -18.94
C VAL A 258 -6.87 0.14 -19.05
N GLY A 259 -7.29 1.33 -18.59
CA GLY A 259 -8.69 1.77 -18.61
C GLY A 259 -9.52 1.35 -17.39
N LEU A 260 -10.84 1.58 -17.43
CA LEU A 260 -11.74 1.37 -16.28
C LEU A 260 -11.96 -0.11 -15.95
N THR A 261 -12.03 -0.45 -14.67
CA THR A 261 -12.33 -1.81 -14.22
C THR A 261 -13.75 -2.22 -14.61
N THR A 262 -13.88 -3.32 -15.36
CA THR A 262 -15.14 -3.77 -16.00
C THR A 262 -16.00 -4.71 -15.14
N SER A 263 -15.89 -4.66 -13.81
CA SER A 263 -16.55 -5.61 -12.89
C SER A 263 -17.47 -4.95 -11.86
N GLY A 264 -18.42 -5.73 -11.34
CA GLY A 264 -19.40 -5.33 -10.31
C GLY A 264 -20.67 -4.68 -10.88
N THR A 265 -21.50 -4.13 -9.99
CA THR A 265 -22.83 -3.59 -10.35
C THR A 265 -22.80 -2.24 -11.08
N ILE A 266 -21.65 -1.54 -11.03
CA ILE A 266 -21.45 -0.19 -11.56
C ILE A 266 -20.14 -0.06 -12.36
N GLY A 267 -19.61 -1.17 -12.89
CA GLY A 267 -18.40 -1.21 -13.73
C GLY A 267 -18.65 -0.78 -15.18
N ALA A 268 -17.57 -0.59 -15.96
CA ALA A 268 -17.68 -0.32 -17.40
C ALA A 268 -18.02 -1.60 -18.19
N GLU A 269 -18.78 -1.48 -19.28
CA GLU A 269 -19.20 -2.64 -20.12
C GLU A 269 -18.22 -2.94 -21.27
N THR A 270 -17.46 -1.95 -21.73
CA THR A 270 -16.48 -2.10 -22.81
C THR A 270 -15.18 -2.69 -22.27
N ALA A 271 -14.84 -3.93 -22.62
CA ALA A 271 -13.69 -4.62 -22.05
C ALA A 271 -12.56 -4.87 -23.05
N LEU A 272 -11.39 -4.33 -22.73
CA LEU A 272 -10.09 -4.83 -23.18
C LEU A 272 -9.94 -6.29 -22.70
N SER A 273 -9.32 -7.16 -23.52
CA SER A 273 -8.99 -8.53 -23.08
C SER A 273 -7.80 -8.55 -22.11
N LEU A 274 -7.66 -9.59 -21.28
CA LEU A 274 -6.48 -9.75 -20.41
C LEU A 274 -5.18 -9.82 -21.23
N ASP A 275 -5.20 -10.45 -22.40
CA ASP A 275 -4.02 -10.53 -23.27
C ASP A 275 -3.62 -9.17 -23.84
N ASP A 276 -4.59 -8.31 -24.14
CA ASP A 276 -4.29 -6.95 -24.58
C ASP A 276 -3.80 -6.08 -23.40
N ALA A 277 -4.31 -6.32 -22.19
CA ALA A 277 -3.78 -5.70 -20.98
C ALA A 277 -2.31 -6.08 -20.76
N VAL A 278 -1.95 -7.36 -20.92
CA VAL A 278 -0.56 -7.85 -20.85
C VAL A 278 0.34 -7.10 -21.82
N LYS A 279 -0.07 -6.96 -23.10
CA LYS A 279 0.71 -6.23 -24.11
C LYS A 279 0.94 -4.78 -23.72
N ILE A 280 -0.12 -4.06 -23.36
CA ILE A 280 -0.03 -2.63 -23.00
C ILE A 280 0.88 -2.43 -21.78
N VAL A 281 0.70 -3.26 -20.75
CA VAL A 281 1.52 -3.20 -19.52
C VAL A 281 2.99 -3.49 -19.84
N GLN A 282 3.27 -4.48 -20.70
CA GLN A 282 4.63 -4.81 -21.11
C GLN A 282 5.28 -3.68 -21.92
N ASP A 283 4.55 -3.09 -22.87
CA ASP A 283 5.05 -1.99 -23.70
C ASP A 283 5.40 -0.75 -22.86
N ILE A 284 4.52 -0.39 -21.91
CA ILE A 284 4.76 0.70 -20.95
C ILE A 284 6.02 0.42 -20.13
N ARG A 285 6.15 -0.80 -19.59
CA ARG A 285 7.32 -1.18 -18.79
C ARG A 285 8.59 -1.12 -19.62
N ASP A 286 8.57 -1.65 -20.84
CA ASP A 286 9.76 -1.74 -21.70
C ASP A 286 10.22 -0.37 -22.18
N ALA A 287 9.32 0.60 -22.32
CA ALA A 287 9.68 1.99 -22.54
C ALA A 287 10.27 2.63 -21.27
N ALA A 288 9.61 2.47 -20.13
CA ALA A 288 10.02 3.08 -18.87
C ALA A 288 11.44 2.66 -18.46
N VAL A 289 11.78 1.37 -18.55
CA VAL A 289 13.11 0.86 -18.16
C VAL A 289 14.24 1.30 -19.08
N LYS A 290 13.95 1.72 -20.32
CA LYS A 290 14.95 2.34 -21.21
C LYS A 290 15.37 3.72 -20.73
N VAL A 291 14.48 4.42 -20.02
CA VAL A 291 14.75 5.74 -19.44
C VAL A 291 15.36 5.60 -18.04
N ASN A 292 14.81 4.72 -17.20
CA ASN A 292 15.32 4.43 -15.87
C ASN A 292 15.23 2.91 -15.58
N PRO A 293 16.35 2.17 -15.58
CA PRO A 293 16.36 0.73 -15.32
C PRO A 293 15.80 0.31 -13.95
N ASP A 294 15.81 1.21 -12.96
CA ASP A 294 15.39 0.95 -11.58
C ASP A 294 13.92 1.33 -11.29
N ILE A 295 13.16 1.76 -12.30
CA ILE A 295 11.76 2.17 -12.14
C ILE A 295 10.89 0.98 -11.71
N ILE A 296 10.05 1.19 -10.68
CA ILE A 296 9.06 0.20 -10.26
C ILE A 296 7.81 0.40 -11.12
N VAL A 297 7.38 -0.65 -11.83
CA VAL A 297 6.12 -0.64 -12.60
C VAL A 297 5.09 -1.58 -11.98
N LEU A 298 3.86 -1.09 -11.80
CA LEU A 298 2.68 -1.84 -11.35
C LEU A 298 1.60 -1.82 -12.46
N CYS A 299 0.67 -2.76 -12.44
CA CYS A 299 -0.48 -2.77 -13.36
C CYS A 299 -1.80 -2.36 -12.65
N HIS A 300 -2.73 -1.77 -13.40
CA HIS A 300 -4.06 -1.38 -12.91
C HIS A 300 -5.12 -1.32 -14.02
N GLY A 301 -6.36 -1.65 -13.66
CA GLY A 301 -7.54 -1.28 -14.44
C GLY A 301 -7.97 -2.32 -15.49
N GLY A 302 -8.92 -1.92 -16.33
CA GLY A 302 -9.48 -2.75 -17.40
C GLY A 302 -9.97 -4.10 -16.88
N PRO A 303 -9.54 -5.22 -17.49
CA PRO A 303 -9.95 -6.56 -17.06
C PRO A 303 -9.23 -7.05 -15.79
N ILE A 304 -8.31 -6.28 -15.20
CA ILE A 304 -7.55 -6.67 -14.01
C ILE A 304 -8.36 -6.33 -12.74
N ALA A 305 -9.36 -7.16 -12.42
CA ALA A 305 -10.36 -6.87 -11.40
C ALA A 305 -10.24 -7.72 -10.12
N GLU A 306 -9.72 -8.94 -10.23
CA GLU A 306 -9.57 -9.89 -9.12
C GLU A 306 -8.10 -10.34 -8.97
N PRO A 307 -7.71 -10.95 -7.83
CA PRO A 307 -6.35 -11.44 -7.65
C PRO A 307 -5.85 -12.38 -8.75
N LYS A 308 -6.72 -13.24 -9.28
CA LYS A 308 -6.39 -14.16 -10.39
C LYS A 308 -6.03 -13.43 -11.69
N ASP A 309 -6.63 -12.26 -11.93
CA ASP A 309 -6.39 -11.46 -13.13
C ASP A 309 -5.04 -10.74 -13.00
N ALA A 310 -4.73 -10.23 -11.81
CA ALA A 310 -3.42 -9.66 -11.50
C ALA A 310 -2.33 -10.73 -11.59
N GLU A 311 -2.56 -11.92 -11.04
CA GLU A 311 -1.67 -13.07 -11.17
C GLU A 311 -1.44 -13.45 -12.65
N TYR A 312 -2.50 -13.45 -13.46
CA TYR A 312 -2.39 -13.68 -14.90
C TYR A 312 -1.44 -12.66 -15.55
N VAL A 313 -1.66 -11.36 -15.33
CA VAL A 313 -0.80 -10.31 -15.93
C VAL A 313 0.64 -10.43 -15.45
N LEU A 314 0.87 -10.66 -14.16
CA LEU A 314 2.22 -10.78 -13.59
C LEU A 314 2.98 -11.99 -14.14
N ASN A 315 2.29 -13.13 -14.35
CA ASN A 315 2.91 -14.33 -14.92
C ASN A 315 3.15 -14.24 -16.44
N HIS A 316 2.49 -13.32 -17.14
CA HIS A 316 2.62 -13.13 -18.59
C HIS A 316 3.39 -11.86 -18.98
N THR A 317 3.95 -11.15 -18.01
CA THR A 317 4.81 -9.97 -18.23
C THR A 317 6.18 -10.18 -17.60
N LYS A 318 7.15 -9.32 -17.94
CA LYS A 318 8.50 -9.34 -17.39
C LYS A 318 8.81 -8.00 -16.74
N GLY A 319 9.21 -8.02 -15.46
CA GLY A 319 9.62 -6.83 -14.73
C GLY A 319 8.46 -5.91 -14.32
N ILE A 320 7.25 -6.45 -14.22
CA ILE A 320 6.14 -5.82 -13.49
C ILE A 320 6.21 -6.32 -12.06
N HIS A 321 6.16 -5.40 -11.11
CA HIS A 321 6.47 -5.68 -9.70
C HIS A 321 5.23 -5.84 -8.82
N GLY A 322 4.03 -5.68 -9.39
CA GLY A 322 2.79 -5.87 -8.65
C GLY A 322 1.59 -5.15 -9.25
N PHE A 323 0.62 -4.85 -8.40
CA PHE A 323 -0.71 -4.41 -8.78
C PHE A 323 -1.17 -3.24 -7.93
N PHE A 324 -1.89 -2.31 -8.54
CA PHE A 324 -2.55 -1.22 -7.83
C PHE A 324 -4.06 -1.42 -7.93
N GLY A 325 -4.72 -1.78 -6.83
CA GLY A 325 -6.15 -2.06 -6.77
C GLY A 325 -6.93 -0.94 -6.12
N ALA A 326 -8.03 -0.49 -6.73
CA ALA A 326 -8.90 0.50 -6.11
C ALA A 326 -10.31 -0.06 -5.91
N SER A 327 -11.10 -0.15 -6.98
CA SER A 327 -12.41 -0.82 -6.91
C SER A 327 -12.32 -2.28 -6.48
N SER A 328 -11.28 -2.98 -6.94
CA SER A 328 -11.01 -4.39 -6.62
C SER A 328 -10.67 -4.61 -5.14
N MET A 329 -10.12 -3.58 -4.48
CA MET A 329 -9.66 -3.68 -3.10
C MET A 329 -10.76 -3.38 -2.09
N GLU A 330 -11.63 -2.39 -2.35
CA GLU A 330 -12.67 -1.99 -1.41
C GLU A 330 -14.09 -2.27 -1.90
N ARG A 331 -14.47 -1.79 -3.09
CA ARG A 331 -15.88 -1.72 -3.49
C ARG A 331 -16.46 -3.12 -3.70
N LEU A 332 -15.81 -3.92 -4.53
CA LEU A 332 -16.32 -5.24 -4.90
C LEU A 332 -16.45 -6.17 -3.67
N PRO A 333 -15.44 -6.28 -2.79
CA PRO A 333 -15.57 -7.09 -1.58
C PRO A 333 -16.65 -6.59 -0.62
N VAL A 334 -16.76 -5.27 -0.41
CA VAL A 334 -17.73 -4.68 0.53
C VAL A 334 -19.18 -4.85 0.04
N GLU A 335 -19.43 -4.65 -1.26
CA GLU A 335 -20.76 -4.85 -1.85
C GLU A 335 -21.27 -6.29 -1.63
N ILE A 336 -20.41 -7.28 -1.83
CA ILE A 336 -20.73 -8.69 -1.62
C ILE A 336 -21.00 -8.96 -0.14
N ALA A 337 -20.06 -8.59 0.74
CA ALA A 337 -20.14 -8.89 2.17
C ALA A 337 -21.40 -8.28 2.83
N ILE A 338 -21.73 -7.03 2.51
CA ILE A 338 -22.92 -6.37 3.07
C ILE A 338 -24.20 -7.06 2.56
N LYS A 339 -24.28 -7.35 1.27
CA LYS A 339 -25.44 -8.00 0.65
C LYS A 339 -25.69 -9.39 1.24
N GLU A 340 -24.66 -10.21 1.31
CA GLU A 340 -24.75 -11.58 1.83
C GLU A 340 -25.13 -11.59 3.31
N ASN A 341 -24.55 -10.70 4.12
CA ASN A 341 -24.90 -10.58 5.53
C ASN A 341 -26.38 -10.17 5.71
N ALA A 342 -26.84 -9.17 4.95
CA ALA A 342 -28.25 -8.76 4.99
C ALA A 342 -29.19 -9.90 4.58
N GLN A 343 -28.84 -10.67 3.53
CA GLN A 343 -29.59 -11.84 3.10
C GLN A 343 -29.64 -12.93 4.18
N ALA A 344 -28.52 -13.20 4.86
CA ALA A 344 -28.46 -14.16 5.95
C ALA A 344 -29.43 -13.80 7.09
N PHE A 345 -29.46 -12.53 7.52
CA PHE A 345 -30.43 -12.04 8.52
C PHE A 345 -31.88 -12.15 8.05
N LYS A 346 -32.17 -11.86 6.77
CA LYS A 346 -33.52 -12.01 6.21
C LYS A 346 -33.98 -13.46 6.12
N ASN A 347 -33.06 -14.42 6.07
CA ASN A 347 -33.36 -15.84 5.95
C ASN A 347 -33.59 -16.56 7.29
N LEU A 348 -33.45 -15.86 8.43
CA LEU A 348 -33.70 -16.43 9.74
C LEU A 348 -35.11 -17.01 9.84
N LYS A 349 -35.22 -18.27 10.30
CA LYS A 349 -36.49 -18.93 10.58
C LYS A 349 -36.80 -18.75 12.07
N ILE A 350 -37.85 -17.98 12.36
CA ILE A 350 -38.35 -17.81 13.72
C ILE A 350 -39.53 -18.76 13.96
N ALA A 351 -39.56 -19.41 15.12
CA ALA A 351 -40.76 -20.12 15.56
C ALA A 351 -41.86 -19.10 15.86
N ARG A 352 -43.05 -19.28 15.27
CA ARG A 352 -44.23 -18.52 15.68
C ARG A 352 -44.68 -19.08 17.04
N LYS A 353 -44.70 -18.22 18.06
CA LYS A 353 -45.22 -18.54 19.39
C LYS A 353 -46.67 -18.13 19.48
#